data_AF-A0A1Y3Y254-F1
#
_entry.id   AF-A0A1Y3Y254-F1
#
_cell.length_a   1.000
_cell.length_b   1.000
_cell.length_c   1.000
_cell.angle_alpha   90.00
_cell.angle_beta   90.00
_cell.angle_gamma   90.00
#
_symmetry.space_group_name_H-M   'P 1'
#
loop_
_entity.id
_entity.type
_entity.pdbx_description
1 polymer ?
#
loop_
_entity_poly.entity_id
_entity_poly.type
_entity_poly.pdbx_seq_one_letter_code
_entity_poly.pdbx_strand_id
1 'polypeptide(L)' 'MHEAVWDDIPISVYAKVECMIYSIRKKLRAYTDRQYIQTVWGVGYTFDPGT' A
#
# COMPACT_ATOMS: atom_id res chain seq x y z
N MET A 1 16.08 -8.27 5.46
CA MET A 1 15.38 -9.30 4.68
C MET A 1 13.94 -9.25 5.14
N HIS A 2 13.03 -8.64 4.36
CA HIS A 2 11.65 -8.39 4.79
C HIS A 2 10.89 -9.70 4.71
N GLU A 3 10.72 -10.37 5.86
CA GLU A 3 9.79 -11.49 5.99
C GLU A 3 8.38 -10.99 5.65
N ALA A 4 7.82 -11.58 4.60
CA ALA A 4 6.47 -11.32 4.15
C ALA A 4 5.51 -11.67 5.28
N VAL A 5 4.77 -10.68 5.77
CA VAL A 5 3.84 -10.77 6.92
C VAL A 5 2.67 -11.76 6.67
N TRP A 6 2.55 -12.33 5.47
CA TRP A 6 1.38 -13.12 5.08
C TRP A 6 1.86 -14.36 4.34
N ASP A 7 2.12 -15.42 5.10
CA ASP A 7 2.86 -16.60 4.66
C ASP A 7 2.13 -17.53 3.68
N ASP A 8 0.88 -17.25 3.27
CA ASP A 8 0.21 -18.02 2.23
C ASP A 8 -0.88 -17.17 1.56
N ILE A 9 -0.76 -16.90 0.26
CA ILE A 9 -1.61 -15.90 -0.41
C ILE A 9 -2.45 -16.51 -1.55
N PRO A 10 -3.70 -16.93 -1.27
CA PRO A 10 -4.76 -17.02 -2.27
C PRO A 10 -5.18 -15.61 -2.74
N ILE A 11 -5.87 -15.52 -3.88
CA ILE A 11 -6.39 -14.28 -4.53
C ILE A 11 -7.06 -13.29 -3.54
N SER A 12 -7.58 -13.77 -2.41
CA SER A 12 -8.14 -12.96 -1.32
C SER A 12 -7.17 -11.93 -0.71
N VAL A 13 -5.86 -12.17 -0.76
CA VAL A 13 -4.89 -11.24 -0.14
C VAL A 13 -4.62 -10.03 -1.03
N TYR A 14 -4.70 -10.15 -2.35
CA TYR A 14 -4.53 -8.99 -3.22
C TYR A 14 -5.63 -7.95 -2.94
N ALA A 15 -6.89 -8.40 -2.90
CA ALA A 15 -8.01 -7.55 -2.50
C ALA A 15 -7.85 -6.97 -1.08
N LYS A 16 -7.29 -7.75 -0.14
CA LYS A 16 -6.98 -7.26 1.22
C LYS A 16 -5.91 -6.18 1.21
N VAL A 17 -4.83 -6.35 0.44
CA VAL A 17 -3.76 -5.35 0.27
C VAL A 17 -4.33 -4.08 -0.35
N GLU A 18 -5.11 -4.17 -1.43
CA GLU A 18 -5.76 -3.02 -2.04
C GLU A 18 -6.66 -2.26 -1.05
N CYS A 19 -7.47 -2.98 -0.27
CA CYS A 19 -8.32 -2.42 0.76
C CYS A 19 -7.52 -1.70 1.87
N MET A 20 -6.40 -2.30 2.31
CA MET A 20 -5.50 -1.68 3.30
C MET A 20 -4.83 -0.42 2.73
N ILE A 21 -4.32 -0.48 1.51
CA ILE A 21 -3.69 0.67 0.85
C ILE A 21 -4.69 1.82 0.66
N TYR A 22 -5.92 1.50 0.23
CA TYR A 22 -7.00 2.48 0.16
C TYR A 22 -7.29 3.12 1.52
N SER A 23 -7.43 2.30 2.57
CA SER A 23 -7.73 2.78 3.93
C SER A 23 -6.62 3.67 4.49
N ILE A 24 -5.35 3.33 4.25
CA ILE A 24 -4.20 4.13 4.68
C ILE A 24 -4.17 5.46 3.92
N ARG A 25 -4.32 5.44 2.58
CA ARG A 25 -4.39 6.67 1.77
C ARG A 25 -5.52 7.58 2.24
N LYS A 26 -6.69 7.02 2.57
CA LYS A 26 -7.84 7.77 3.11
C LYS A 26 -7.50 8.44 4.44
N LYS A 27 -6.83 7.74 5.37
CA LYS A 27 -6.40 8.32 6.65
C LYS A 27 -5.40 9.46 6.45
N LEU A 28 -4.40 9.27 5.59
CA LEU A 28 -3.38 10.29 5.33
C LEU A 28 -3.99 11.56 4.74
N ARG A 29 -4.93 11.43 3.79
CA ARG A 29 -5.65 12.57 3.18
C ARG A 29 -6.40 13.45 4.19
N ALA A 30 -6.70 12.95 5.39
CA ALA A 30 -7.31 13.77 6.44
C ALA A 30 -6.34 14.79 7.07
N TYR A 31 -5.02 14.59 6.89
CA TYR A 31 -3.97 15.36 7.54
C TYR A 31 -3.00 16.03 6.56
N THR A 32 -3.00 15.63 5.29
CA THR A 32 -2.05 16.12 4.28
C THR A 32 -2.50 15.77 2.87
N ASP A 33 -2.19 16.64 1.91
CA ASP A 33 -2.39 16.38 0.48
C ASP A 33 -1.23 15.60 -0.15
N ARG A 34 -0.13 15.38 0.59
CA ARG A 34 1.03 14.63 0.08
C ARG A 34 0.68 13.17 -0.15
N GLN A 35 1.01 12.66 -1.34
CA GLN A 35 0.82 11.27 -1.69
C GLN A 35 2.02 10.40 -1.27
N TYR A 36 2.00 9.92 -0.02
CA TYR A 36 3.08 9.08 0.53
C TYR A 36 3.19 7.67 -0.08
N ILE A 37 2.11 7.12 -0.63
CA ILE A 37 2.09 5.75 -1.18
C ILE A 37 1.74 5.80 -2.66
N GLN A 38 2.70 5.42 -3.50
CA GLN A 38 2.58 5.35 -4.95
C GLN A 38 2.22 3.93 -5.41
N THR A 39 1.43 3.84 -6.47
CA THR A 39 1.19 2.56 -7.17
C THR A 39 2.23 2.41 -8.28
N VAL A 40 2.97 1.31 -8.26
CA VAL A 40 3.89 0.92 -9.33
C VAL A 40 3.20 -0.16 -10.15
N TRP A 41 2.77 0.20 -11.35
CA TRP A 41 2.00 -0.68 -12.23
C TRP A 41 2.74 -1.99 -12.53
N GLY A 42 2.04 -3.12 -12.36
CA GLY A 42 2.60 -4.46 -12.55
C GLY A 42 3.57 -4.93 -11.46
N VAL A 43 3.81 -4.11 -10.42
CA VAL A 43 4.74 -4.44 -9.31
C VAL A 43 4.04 -4.41 -7.95
N GLY A 44 3.34 -3.32 -7.62
CA GLY A 44 2.69 -3.15 -6.32
C GLY A 44 2.70 -1.70 -5.83
N TYR A 45 3.15 -1.47 -4.60
CA TYR A 45 3.16 -0.16 -3.96
C TYR A 45 4.52 0.16 -3.36
N THR A 46 4.87 1.45 -3.36
CA THR A 46 6.10 1.97 -2.74
C THR A 46 5.82 3.26 -1.99
N PHE A 47 6.69 3.61 -1.04
CA PHE A 47 6.65 4.91 -0.38
C PHE A 47 7.33 5.96 -1.26
N ASP A 48 6.73 7.14 -1.34
CA ASP A 48 7.36 8.33 -1.90
C ASP A 48 8.43 8.83 -0.91
N PRO A 49 9.73 8.79 -1.25
CA PRO A 49 10.81 9.15 -0.33
C PRO A 49 10.75 10.62 0.11
N GLY A 50 10.05 11.47 -0.64
CA GLY A 50 10.06 12.91 -0.40
C GLY A 50 11.35 13.53 -0.88
N THR A 51 11.22 14.37 -1.90
CA THR A 51 12.18 15.43 -2.18
C THR A 51 12.07 16.54 -1.15
#